data_AF-A0A1M6IVX2-F1
#
_entry.id   AF-A0A1M6IVX2-F1
#
_cell.length_a   1.000
_cell.length_b   1.000
_cell.length_c   1.000
_cell.angle_alpha   90.00
_cell.angle_beta   90.00
_cell.angle_gamma   90.00
#
_symmetry.space_group_name_H-M   'P 1'
#
loop_
_entity.id
_entity.type
_entity.pdbx_description
1 polymer ?
#
loop_
_entity_poly.entity_id
_entity_poly.type
_entity_poly.pdbx_seq_one_letter_code
_entity_poly.pdbx_strand_id
1 'polypeptide(L)'
;MNESFENYIDKVIYNIAVTGKKASQIKEDLYVSLLEKQKVTGENDPYMLLGDPEEIAAEFRENLGIKDSNISINFNKKHLDYISKTKIFGVPLVHVSTNPFKIAKGVFSFGFISTGIFSFGLVSFGILSFGVLSLGLIVALGAISISALLANGGVALAYGMSLGGVAIAKHIAIGGYVRADIAIGGVAHGVISVFHQNGTGTYLFKAPTNPDDVISCIKQVYPKINEIILKFIKLFI
;
A
#
# COMPACT_ATOMS: atom_id res chain seq x y z
N MET A 1 -47.15 -20.62 4.53
CA MET A 1 -46.38 -19.60 3.77
C MET A 1 -46.06 -20.19 2.42
N ASN A 2 -46.24 -19.42 1.35
CA ASN A 2 -45.88 -19.86 0.00
C ASN A 2 -44.34 -19.88 -0.10
N GLU A 3 -43.75 -21.06 -0.24
CA GLU A 3 -42.29 -21.25 -0.27
C GLU A 3 -41.62 -20.47 -1.43
N SER A 4 -42.33 -20.29 -2.54
CA SER A 4 -41.86 -19.51 -3.68
C SER A 4 -41.71 -18.02 -3.33
N PHE A 5 -42.64 -17.47 -2.53
CA PHE A 5 -42.62 -16.08 -2.11
C PHE A 5 -41.51 -15.82 -1.10
N GLU A 6 -41.33 -16.73 -0.12
CA GLU A 6 -40.23 -16.62 0.85
C GLU A 6 -38.86 -16.62 0.16
N ASN A 7 -38.65 -17.54 -0.79
CA ASN A 7 -37.39 -17.62 -1.54
C ASN A 7 -37.15 -16.35 -2.40
N TYR A 8 -38.19 -15.81 -3.03
CA TYR A 8 -38.10 -14.54 -3.75
C TYR A 8 -37.73 -13.38 -2.82
N ILE A 9 -38.41 -13.25 -1.69
CA ILE A 9 -38.18 -12.19 -0.71
C ILE A 9 -36.77 -12.30 -0.12
N ASP A 10 -36.28 -13.51 0.17
CA ASP A 10 -34.93 -13.74 0.66
C ASP A 10 -33.87 -13.26 -0.35
N LYS A 11 -34.10 -13.47 -1.65
CA LYS A 11 -33.22 -12.93 -2.71
C LYS A 11 -33.24 -11.39 -2.74
N VAL A 12 -34.42 -10.77 -2.62
CA VAL A 12 -34.54 -9.31 -2.53
C VAL A 12 -33.75 -8.78 -1.32
N ILE A 13 -33.96 -9.36 -0.14
CA ILE A 13 -33.28 -8.92 1.10
C ILE A 13 -31.77 -9.11 1.02
N TYR A 14 -31.32 -10.22 0.44
CA TYR A 14 -29.89 -10.47 0.18
C TYR A 14 -29.28 -9.34 -0.67
N ASN A 15 -30.00 -8.92 -1.72
CA ASN A 15 -29.56 -7.85 -2.63
C ASN A 15 -29.65 -6.44 -2.02
N ILE A 16 -30.51 -6.21 -1.00
CA ILE A 16 -30.56 -4.93 -0.25
C ILE A 16 -29.40 -4.82 0.76
N ALA A 17 -28.84 -5.95 1.22
CA ALA A 17 -27.76 -6.04 2.22
C ALA A 17 -28.11 -5.42 3.60
N VAL A 18 -29.35 -5.64 4.07
CA VAL A 18 -29.86 -5.14 5.36
C VAL A 18 -30.07 -6.30 6.35
N THR A 19 -29.83 -6.06 7.64
CA THR A 19 -30.01 -7.07 8.71
C THR A 19 -30.87 -6.55 9.87
N GLY A 20 -31.32 -7.47 10.73
CA GLY A 20 -32.07 -7.14 11.95
C GLY A 20 -33.50 -6.66 11.71
N LYS A 21 -34.02 -5.82 12.61
CA LYS A 21 -35.44 -5.39 12.64
C LYS A 21 -35.92 -4.78 11.32
N LYS A 22 -35.05 -4.04 10.64
CA LYS A 22 -35.36 -3.37 9.38
C LYS A 22 -35.53 -4.36 8.23
N ALA A 23 -34.73 -5.43 8.20
CA ALA A 23 -34.90 -6.52 7.24
C ALA A 23 -36.23 -7.25 7.47
N SER A 24 -36.60 -7.51 8.73
CA SER A 24 -37.88 -8.13 9.07
C SER A 24 -39.09 -7.31 8.60
N GLN A 25 -39.04 -5.97 8.74
CA GLN A 25 -40.10 -5.08 8.26
C GLN A 25 -40.25 -5.14 6.73
N ILE A 26 -39.13 -5.06 6.00
CA ILE A 26 -39.15 -5.12 4.53
C ILE A 26 -39.66 -6.48 4.02
N LYS A 27 -39.29 -7.57 4.71
CA LYS A 27 -39.82 -8.91 4.40
C LYS A 27 -41.35 -8.96 4.51
N GLU A 28 -41.89 -8.39 5.58
CA GLU A 28 -43.33 -8.36 5.82
C GLU A 28 -44.05 -7.52 4.75
N ASP A 29 -43.53 -6.33 4.43
CA ASP A 29 -44.09 -5.44 3.41
C ASP A 29 -44.10 -6.09 2.00
N LEU A 30 -43.02 -6.77 1.63
CA LEU A 30 -42.91 -7.51 0.36
C LEU A 30 -43.88 -8.69 0.30
N TYR A 31 -44.02 -9.43 1.40
CA TYR A 31 -44.94 -10.56 1.47
C TYR A 31 -46.40 -10.12 1.32
N VAL A 32 -46.78 -9.02 1.97
CA VAL A 32 -48.13 -8.43 1.83
C VAL A 32 -48.37 -7.98 0.39
N SER A 33 -47.40 -7.31 -0.24
CA SER A 33 -47.51 -6.83 -1.62
C SER A 33 -47.71 -7.98 -2.63
N LEU A 34 -47.01 -9.11 -2.44
CA LEU A 34 -47.17 -10.31 -3.26
C LEU A 34 -48.58 -10.90 -3.12
N LEU A 35 -49.09 -11.01 -1.89
CA LEU A 35 -50.44 -11.53 -1.64
C LEU A 35 -51.53 -10.64 -2.26
N GLU A 36 -51.38 -9.33 -2.19
CA GLU A 36 -52.32 -8.39 -2.80
C GLU A 36 -52.34 -8.52 -4.32
N LYS A 37 -51.16 -8.53 -4.96
CA LYS A 37 -51.06 -8.69 -6.40
C LYS A 37 -51.55 -10.06 -6.88
N GLN A 38 -51.28 -11.14 -6.13
CA GLN A 38 -51.82 -12.48 -6.41
C GLN A 38 -53.35 -12.48 -6.40
N LYS A 39 -53.98 -11.81 -5.42
CA LYS A 39 -55.45 -11.72 -5.36
C LYS A 39 -56.06 -10.99 -6.55
N VAL A 40 -55.37 -9.97 -7.06
CA VAL A 40 -55.87 -9.14 -8.17
C VAL A 40 -55.65 -9.83 -9.53
N THR A 41 -54.50 -10.45 -9.73
CA THR A 41 -54.09 -11.00 -11.03
C THR A 41 -54.38 -12.49 -11.18
N GLY A 42 -54.52 -13.22 -10.08
CA GLY A 42 -54.58 -14.69 -10.06
C GLY A 42 -53.23 -15.37 -10.31
N GLU A 43 -52.15 -14.60 -10.49
CA GLU A 43 -50.81 -15.12 -10.77
C GLU A 43 -50.13 -15.60 -9.47
N ASN A 44 -49.43 -16.73 -9.55
CA ASN A 44 -48.76 -17.36 -8.42
C ASN A 44 -47.23 -17.21 -8.46
N ASP A 45 -46.68 -16.76 -9.58
CA ASP A 45 -45.24 -16.53 -9.75
C ASP A 45 -44.82 -15.15 -9.20
N PRO A 46 -43.97 -15.09 -8.15
CA PRO A 46 -43.52 -13.82 -7.58
C PRO A 46 -42.72 -12.94 -8.56
N TYR A 47 -42.04 -13.52 -9.55
CA TYR A 47 -41.31 -12.76 -10.57
C TYR A 47 -42.27 -12.05 -11.53
N MET A 48 -43.44 -12.63 -11.79
CA MET A 48 -44.47 -11.99 -12.62
C MET A 48 -45.28 -10.94 -11.84
N LEU A 49 -45.38 -11.09 -10.52
CA LEU A 49 -46.09 -10.15 -9.65
C LEU A 49 -45.26 -8.89 -9.36
N LEU A 50 -43.99 -9.05 -8.99
CA LEU A 50 -43.13 -7.96 -8.57
C LEU A 50 -41.99 -7.64 -9.53
N GLY A 51 -41.68 -8.51 -10.50
CA GLY A 51 -40.55 -8.31 -11.40
C GLY A 51 -39.25 -8.88 -10.84
N ASP A 52 -38.12 -8.40 -11.36
CA ASP A 52 -36.82 -8.92 -11.00
C ASP A 52 -36.42 -8.55 -9.55
N PRO A 53 -35.94 -9.51 -8.73
CA PRO A 53 -35.52 -9.23 -7.36
C PRO A 53 -34.45 -8.14 -7.21
N GLU A 54 -33.57 -7.96 -8.21
CA GLU A 54 -32.53 -6.94 -8.20
C GLU A 54 -33.12 -5.54 -8.42
N GLU A 55 -34.09 -5.40 -9.32
CA GLU A 55 -34.81 -4.15 -9.57
C GLU A 55 -35.59 -3.71 -8.32
N ILE A 56 -36.33 -4.63 -7.71
CA ILE A 56 -37.04 -4.36 -6.46
C ILE A 56 -36.06 -4.01 -5.35
N ALA A 57 -34.96 -4.74 -5.21
CA ALA A 57 -33.93 -4.40 -4.23
C ALA A 57 -33.34 -3.00 -4.47
N ALA A 58 -33.16 -2.57 -5.73
CA ALA A 58 -32.67 -1.24 -6.07
C ALA A 58 -33.65 -0.13 -5.64
N GLU A 59 -34.95 -0.30 -5.87
CA GLU A 59 -35.98 0.65 -5.41
C GLU A 59 -35.98 0.81 -3.87
N PHE A 60 -35.88 -0.32 -3.15
CA PHE A 60 -35.79 -0.28 -1.69
C PHE A 60 -34.50 0.40 -1.22
N ARG A 61 -33.36 0.13 -1.87
CA ARG A 61 -32.08 0.76 -1.54
C ARG A 61 -32.09 2.27 -1.76
N GLU A 62 -32.73 2.75 -2.83
CA GLU A 62 -32.92 4.17 -3.10
C GLU A 62 -33.74 4.84 -1.98
N ASN A 63 -34.89 4.25 -1.64
CA ASN A 63 -35.76 4.74 -0.57
C ASN A 63 -35.08 4.72 0.82
N LEU A 64 -34.19 3.75 1.04
CA LEU A 64 -33.43 3.63 2.28
C LEU A 64 -32.16 4.50 2.32
N GLY A 65 -31.80 5.17 1.21
CA GLY A 65 -30.56 5.93 1.05
C GLY A 65 -29.30 5.06 1.05
N ILE A 66 -29.44 3.75 0.84
CA ILE A 66 -28.35 2.78 0.77
C ILE A 66 -27.80 2.80 -0.66
N LYS A 67 -26.98 3.81 -0.97
CA LYS A 67 -26.27 3.88 -2.26
C LYS A 67 -25.45 2.62 -2.48
N ASP A 68 -25.51 2.10 -3.71
CA ASP A 68 -24.83 0.89 -4.13
C ASP A 68 -23.42 0.74 -3.56
N SER A 69 -23.21 -0.37 -2.87
CA SER A 69 -21.91 -0.87 -2.48
C SER A 69 -21.17 -1.43 -3.71
N ASN A 70 -21.05 -0.64 -4.77
CA ASN A 70 -19.70 -0.45 -5.31
C ASN A 70 -18.84 -0.01 -4.11
N ILE A 71 -17.55 -0.31 -4.08
CA ILE A 71 -16.64 0.33 -3.13
C ILE A 71 -16.63 1.84 -3.47
N SER A 72 -17.68 2.54 -3.09
CA SER A 72 -17.73 3.96 -2.91
C SER A 72 -17.02 4.14 -1.59
N ILE A 73 -15.69 4.17 -1.66
CA ILE A 73 -14.90 4.84 -0.64
C ILE A 73 -15.59 6.20 -0.52
N ASN A 74 -16.35 6.38 0.56
CA ASN A 74 -17.22 7.53 0.69
C ASN A 74 -16.31 8.75 0.93
N PHE A 75 -15.79 9.32 -0.16
CA PHE A 75 -14.92 10.51 -0.16
C PHE A 75 -15.67 11.75 0.36
N ASN A 76 -16.97 11.64 0.65
CA ASN A 76 -17.74 12.67 1.34
C ASN A 76 -17.45 12.76 2.86
N LYS A 77 -16.47 12.00 3.37
CA LYS A 77 -15.86 12.31 4.66
C LYS A 77 -15.08 13.61 4.48
N LYS A 78 -15.53 14.70 5.14
CA LYS A 78 -14.87 16.01 5.15
C LYS A 78 -13.35 15.82 5.24
N HIS A 79 -12.65 16.02 4.12
CA HIS A 79 -11.21 15.78 4.06
C HIS A 79 -10.53 16.74 5.03
N LEU A 80 -9.73 16.17 5.93
CA LEU A 80 -8.95 16.94 6.88
C LEU A 80 -7.73 17.45 6.13
N ASP A 81 -7.77 18.74 5.80
CA ASP A 81 -6.64 19.48 5.27
C ASP A 81 -6.17 20.47 6.33
N TYR A 82 -5.13 20.09 7.06
CA TYR A 82 -4.49 20.93 8.05
C TYR A 82 -3.20 21.51 7.48
N ILE A 83 -3.06 22.85 7.55
CA ILE A 83 -1.86 23.58 7.16
C ILE A 83 -1.43 24.43 8.35
N SER A 84 -0.19 24.28 8.80
CA SER A 84 0.34 25.08 9.90
C SER A 84 0.45 26.56 9.53
N LYS A 85 0.15 27.44 10.49
CA LYS A 85 0.33 28.89 10.32
C LYS A 85 1.81 29.27 10.21
N THR A 86 2.67 28.57 10.94
CA THR A 86 4.13 28.73 10.88
C THR A 86 4.64 28.25 9.52
N LYS A 87 5.41 29.11 8.85
CA LYS A 87 6.06 28.81 7.57
C LYS A 87 7.56 29.03 7.69
N ILE A 88 8.34 28.13 7.11
CA ILE A 88 9.79 28.24 6.97
C ILE A 88 10.09 28.42 5.49
N PHE A 89 10.74 29.52 5.11
CA PHE A 89 10.99 29.88 3.70
C PHE A 89 9.74 29.84 2.80
N GLY A 90 8.58 30.23 3.34
CA GLY A 90 7.30 30.20 2.62
C GLY A 90 6.61 28.83 2.54
N VAL A 91 7.26 27.77 3.02
CA VAL A 91 6.72 26.40 3.09
C VAL A 91 6.08 26.17 4.46
N PRO A 92 4.86 25.59 4.56
CA PRO A 92 4.27 25.24 5.85
C PRO A 92 5.16 24.28 6.66
N LEU A 93 5.29 24.51 7.96
CA LEU A 93 6.00 23.58 8.85
C LEU A 93 5.34 22.19 8.82
N VAL A 94 4.01 22.14 8.91
CA VAL A 94 3.24 20.88 8.89
C VAL A 94 2.09 21.00 7.91
N HIS A 95 1.91 19.98 7.07
CA HIS A 95 0.74 19.83 6.22
C HIS A 95 0.22 18.39 6.31
N VAL A 96 -1.02 18.22 6.76
CA VAL A 96 -1.71 16.93 6.80
C VAL A 96 -2.88 17.00 5.81
N SER A 97 -2.92 16.09 4.85
CA SER A 97 -4.02 15.94 3.89
C SER A 97 -4.55 14.52 3.93
N THR A 98 -5.83 14.35 4.25
CA THR A 98 -6.52 13.06 4.08
C THR A 98 -7.20 12.95 2.71
N ASN A 99 -7.08 13.97 1.86
CA ASN A 99 -7.55 13.93 0.50
C ASN A 99 -6.56 13.15 -0.37
N PRO A 100 -6.95 12.00 -0.98
CA PRO A 100 -6.05 11.22 -1.82
C PRO A 100 -5.66 11.93 -3.12
N PHE A 101 -6.45 12.91 -3.56
CA PHE A 101 -6.22 13.67 -4.78
C PHE A 101 -5.38 14.93 -4.55
N LYS A 102 -5.04 15.24 -3.28
CA LYS A 102 -4.30 16.45 -2.93
C LYS A 102 -2.90 16.10 -2.40
N ILE A 103 -1.91 16.81 -2.93
CA ILE A 103 -0.52 16.68 -2.50
C ILE A 103 -0.30 17.47 -1.20
N ALA A 104 0.07 16.78 -0.12
CA ALA A 104 0.52 17.40 1.12
C ALA A 104 1.93 17.99 0.90
N LYS A 105 2.10 19.29 1.11
CA LYS A 105 3.37 20.03 0.93
C LYS A 105 3.78 20.71 2.23
N GLY A 106 4.95 20.37 2.79
CA GLY A 106 5.44 20.96 4.03
C GLY A 106 6.86 20.53 4.40
N VAL A 107 7.38 21.04 5.52
CA VAL A 107 8.60 20.48 6.13
C VAL A 107 8.31 19.07 6.63
N PHE A 108 7.22 18.92 7.38
CA PHE A 108 6.61 17.65 7.73
C PHE A 108 5.28 17.51 6.96
N SER A 109 5.22 16.57 6.03
CA SER A 109 4.04 16.34 5.19
C SER A 109 3.47 14.94 5.40
N PHE A 110 2.17 14.85 5.68
CA PHE A 110 1.43 13.61 5.88
C PHE A 110 0.26 13.54 4.89
N GLY A 111 0.17 12.48 4.10
CA GLY A 111 -0.97 12.25 3.21
C GLY A 111 -0.75 11.10 2.24
N PHE A 112 -1.72 10.81 1.37
CA PHE A 112 -1.55 9.76 0.36
C PHE A 112 -0.40 10.08 -0.60
N ILE A 113 -0.37 11.32 -1.10
CA ILE A 113 0.73 11.88 -1.88
C ILE A 113 1.35 12.99 -1.04
N SER A 114 2.60 12.82 -0.64
CA SER A 114 3.30 13.77 0.22
C SER A 114 4.59 14.27 -0.42
N THR A 115 4.91 15.54 -0.21
CA THR A 115 6.21 16.10 -0.58
C THR A 115 6.73 17.08 0.44
N GLY A 116 7.99 16.91 0.84
CA GLY A 116 8.58 17.69 1.91
C GLY A 116 10.02 17.33 2.26
N ILE A 117 10.51 17.89 3.37
CA ILE A 117 11.79 17.45 3.94
C ILE A 117 11.60 16.07 4.58
N PHE A 118 10.58 15.95 5.42
CA PHE A 118 10.09 14.72 6.02
C PHE A 118 8.72 14.38 5.42
N SER A 119 8.70 13.36 4.57
CA SER A 119 7.53 12.98 3.77
C SER A 119 6.96 11.64 4.22
N PHE A 120 5.69 11.61 4.63
CA PHE A 120 4.99 10.41 5.09
C PHE A 120 3.73 10.18 4.24
N GLY A 121 3.65 9.03 3.58
CA GLY A 121 2.53 8.75 2.69
C GLY A 121 2.58 7.42 1.97
N LEU A 122 1.59 7.18 1.10
CA LEU A 122 1.62 6.02 0.20
C LEU A 122 2.67 6.25 -0.89
N VAL A 123 2.64 7.46 -1.47
CA VAL A 123 3.64 7.98 -2.40
C VAL A 123 4.28 9.21 -1.76
N SER A 124 5.59 9.14 -1.54
CA SER A 124 6.33 10.14 -0.77
C SER A 124 7.53 10.65 -1.55
N PHE A 125 7.70 11.98 -1.60
CA PHE A 125 8.81 12.65 -2.29
C PHE A 125 9.51 13.63 -1.35
N GLY A 126 10.73 13.35 -0.94
CA GLY A 126 11.41 14.27 -0.02
C GLY A 126 12.91 14.09 0.12
N ILE A 127 13.48 14.76 1.13
CA ILE A 127 14.85 14.51 1.55
C ILE A 127 14.90 13.19 2.34
N LEU A 128 13.95 13.05 3.26
CA LEU A 128 13.66 11.86 4.04
C LEU A 128 12.23 11.42 3.70
N SER A 129 12.12 10.25 3.08
CA SER A 129 10.86 9.73 2.56
C SER A 129 10.47 8.41 3.21
N PHE A 130 9.23 8.34 3.67
CA PHE A 130 8.62 7.17 4.29
C PHE A 130 7.30 6.86 3.60
N GLY A 131 7.18 5.67 3.04
CA GLY A 131 5.98 5.29 2.29
C GLY A 131 6.05 3.95 1.61
N VAL A 132 5.04 3.59 0.82
CA VAL A 132 5.08 2.36 0.00
C VAL A 132 5.95 2.59 -1.21
N LEU A 133 5.71 3.70 -1.92
CA LEU A 133 6.57 4.24 -2.96
C LEU A 133 7.30 5.47 -2.39
N SER A 134 8.61 5.34 -2.20
CA SER A 134 9.43 6.38 -1.58
C SER A 134 10.52 6.88 -2.52
N LEU A 135 10.50 8.18 -2.83
CA LEU A 135 11.59 8.89 -3.48
C LEU A 135 12.24 9.85 -2.46
N GLY A 136 13.41 9.48 -1.97
CA GLY A 136 14.11 10.21 -0.90
C GLY A 136 15.50 10.64 -1.34
N LEU A 137 15.86 11.93 -1.30
CA LEU A 137 17.21 12.34 -1.70
C LEU A 137 18.29 11.69 -0.81
N ILE A 138 18.12 11.73 0.51
CA ILE A 138 19.09 11.17 1.47
C ILE A 138 18.63 9.81 1.97
N VAL A 139 17.38 9.68 2.41
CA VAL A 139 16.85 8.40 2.90
C VAL A 139 15.48 8.13 2.31
N ALA A 140 15.29 6.92 1.79
CA ALA A 140 14.01 6.39 1.36
C ALA A 140 13.73 5.05 2.05
N LEU A 141 12.66 4.99 2.85
CA LEU A 141 12.17 3.75 3.44
C LEU A 141 10.82 3.40 2.80
N GLY A 142 10.68 2.18 2.27
CA GLY A 142 9.42 1.73 1.71
C GLY A 142 9.40 0.35 1.10
N ALA A 143 8.33 -0.01 0.39
CA ALA A 143 8.29 -1.26 -0.37
C ALA A 143 9.13 -1.14 -1.64
N ILE A 144 8.96 -0.03 -2.37
CA ILE A 144 9.81 0.39 -3.48
C ILE A 144 10.44 1.72 -3.08
N SER A 145 11.77 1.74 -2.99
CA SER A 145 12.54 2.87 -2.50
C SER A 145 13.60 3.28 -3.50
N ILE A 146 13.67 4.58 -3.79
CA ILE A 146 14.70 5.18 -4.64
C ILE A 146 15.34 6.32 -3.86
N SER A 147 16.67 6.29 -3.73
CA SER A 147 17.41 7.33 -3.03
C SER A 147 18.75 7.67 -3.65
N ALA A 148 19.30 8.86 -3.37
CA ALA A 148 20.69 9.13 -3.72
C ALA A 148 21.65 8.53 -2.68
N LEU A 149 21.32 8.56 -1.39
CA LEU A 149 22.24 8.07 -0.36
C LEU A 149 21.84 6.72 0.23
N LEU A 150 20.63 6.58 0.79
CA LEU A 150 20.20 5.38 1.51
C LEU A 150 18.80 4.95 1.09
N ALA A 151 18.68 3.74 0.55
CA ALA A 151 17.39 3.11 0.27
C ALA A 151 17.23 1.83 1.08
N ASN A 152 16.06 1.65 1.70
CA ASN A 152 15.70 0.40 2.36
C ASN A 152 14.28 0.00 1.94
N GLY A 153 14.13 -1.20 1.38
CA GLY A 153 12.84 -1.71 0.96
C GLY A 153 12.83 -3.09 0.34
N GLY A 154 11.67 -3.55 -0.12
CA GLY A 154 11.57 -4.79 -0.90
C GLY A 154 12.36 -4.68 -2.20
N VAL A 155 12.16 -3.58 -2.92
CA VAL A 155 12.97 -3.13 -4.06
C VAL A 155 13.64 -1.82 -3.68
N ALA A 156 14.96 -1.77 -3.71
CA ALA A 156 15.74 -0.63 -3.24
C ALA A 156 16.80 -0.23 -4.27
N LEU A 157 16.69 1.01 -4.76
CA LEU A 157 17.63 1.62 -5.71
C LEU A 157 18.32 2.80 -5.03
N ALA A 158 19.65 2.76 -4.92
CA ALA A 158 20.40 3.86 -4.33
C ALA A 158 21.65 4.22 -5.12
N TYR A 159 22.17 5.44 -5.00
CA TYR A 159 23.55 5.71 -5.44
C TYR A 159 24.55 5.30 -4.36
N GLY A 160 24.30 5.67 -3.10
CA GLY A 160 25.13 5.30 -1.94
C GLY A 160 24.99 3.83 -1.52
N MET A 161 24.01 3.55 -0.67
CA MET A 161 23.80 2.23 -0.08
C MET A 161 22.33 1.81 -0.18
N SER A 162 22.11 0.55 -0.55
CA SER A 162 20.79 -0.06 -0.73
C SER A 162 20.64 -1.32 0.11
N LEU A 163 19.51 -1.46 0.81
CA LEU A 163 19.13 -2.61 1.64
C LEU A 163 17.79 -3.15 1.16
N GLY A 164 17.69 -4.44 0.84
CA GLY A 164 16.40 -4.96 0.41
C GLY A 164 16.35 -6.39 -0.11
N GLY A 165 15.18 -6.80 -0.61
CA GLY A 165 15.05 -8.07 -1.34
C GLY A 165 15.80 -8.01 -2.67
N VAL A 166 15.50 -6.99 -3.46
CA VAL A 166 16.23 -6.59 -4.68
C VAL A 166 16.90 -5.26 -4.40
N ALA A 167 18.23 -5.25 -4.25
CA ALA A 167 18.99 -4.06 -3.91
C ALA A 167 20.03 -3.74 -4.98
N ILE A 168 19.89 -2.59 -5.64
CA ILE A 168 20.83 -2.10 -6.63
C ILE A 168 21.41 -0.79 -6.14
N ALA A 169 22.73 -0.72 -6.06
CA ALA A 169 23.43 0.52 -5.72
C ALA A 169 24.72 0.71 -6.51
N LYS A 170 25.26 1.93 -6.51
CA LYS A 170 26.61 2.12 -7.05
C LYS A 170 27.66 1.60 -6.07
N HIS A 171 27.62 2.06 -4.82
CA HIS A 171 28.67 1.72 -3.85
C HIS A 171 28.40 0.44 -3.07
N ILE A 172 27.28 0.35 -2.33
CA ILE A 172 27.04 -0.78 -1.41
C ILE A 172 25.62 -1.29 -1.55
N ALA A 173 25.44 -2.59 -1.77
CA ALA A 173 24.12 -3.23 -1.77
C ALA A 173 24.10 -4.49 -0.91
N ILE A 174 23.08 -4.62 -0.07
CA ILE A 174 22.89 -5.78 0.81
C ILE A 174 21.45 -6.32 0.66
N GLY A 175 21.30 -7.62 0.41
CA GLY A 175 19.98 -8.16 0.10
C GLY A 175 19.90 -9.58 -0.44
N GLY A 176 18.75 -9.93 -1.04
CA GLY A 176 18.57 -11.20 -1.73
C GLY A 176 19.28 -11.23 -3.07
N TYR A 177 18.85 -10.38 -4.00
CA TYR A 177 19.52 -10.09 -5.27
C TYR A 177 20.20 -8.73 -5.16
N VAL A 178 21.52 -8.68 -5.37
CA VAL A 178 22.31 -7.46 -5.21
C VAL A 178 23.19 -7.14 -6.40
N ARG A 179 23.26 -5.85 -6.73
CA ARG A 179 24.22 -5.31 -7.71
C ARG A 179 24.83 -4.01 -7.21
N ALA A 180 26.12 -4.01 -6.92
CA ALA A 180 26.90 -2.83 -6.48
C ALA A 180 28.41 -3.10 -6.50
N ASP A 181 29.24 -2.07 -6.31
CA ASP A 181 30.69 -2.22 -6.14
C ASP A 181 31.03 -3.21 -5.00
N ILE A 182 30.35 -3.05 -3.86
CA ILE A 182 30.36 -3.98 -2.73
C ILE A 182 28.97 -4.61 -2.63
N ALA A 183 28.85 -5.89 -3.00
CA ALA A 183 27.60 -6.61 -3.13
C ALA A 183 27.56 -7.77 -2.12
N ILE A 184 26.58 -7.77 -1.20
CA ILE A 184 26.44 -8.79 -0.15
C ILE A 184 25.04 -9.38 -0.20
N GLY A 185 24.89 -10.69 -0.47
CA GLY A 185 23.55 -11.24 -0.57
C GLY A 185 23.41 -12.72 -0.88
N GLY A 186 22.23 -13.11 -1.37
CA GLY A 186 22.00 -14.45 -1.91
C GLY A 186 22.65 -14.63 -3.28
N VAL A 187 22.27 -13.76 -4.21
CA VAL A 187 22.84 -13.64 -5.56
C VAL A 187 23.51 -12.27 -5.68
N ALA A 188 24.85 -12.24 -5.79
CA ALA A 188 25.62 -10.99 -5.73
C ALA A 188 26.44 -10.68 -6.97
N HIS A 189 26.28 -9.46 -7.49
CA HIS A 189 27.02 -8.96 -8.65
C HIS A 189 27.77 -7.68 -8.31
N GLY A 190 29.09 -7.74 -8.22
CA GLY A 190 29.89 -6.59 -7.82
C GLY A 190 31.38 -6.72 -8.05
N VAL A 191 32.16 -5.70 -7.72
CA VAL A 191 33.62 -5.82 -7.72
C VAL A 191 34.05 -6.76 -6.60
N ILE A 192 33.51 -6.51 -5.41
CA ILE A 192 33.59 -7.39 -4.23
C ILE A 192 32.20 -7.99 -4.04
N SER A 193 32.11 -9.31 -4.09
CA SER A 193 30.84 -10.04 -3.93
C SER A 193 30.93 -11.06 -2.81
N VAL A 194 30.09 -10.89 -1.79
CA VAL A 194 29.83 -11.87 -0.73
C VAL A 194 28.48 -12.51 -1.04
N PHE A 195 28.46 -13.83 -1.26
CA PHE A 195 27.25 -14.51 -1.73
C PHE A 195 27.01 -15.87 -1.07
N HIS A 196 25.73 -16.23 -0.93
CA HIS A 196 25.33 -17.55 -0.42
C HIS A 196 25.08 -18.56 -1.54
N GLN A 197 24.47 -18.11 -2.64
CA GLN A 197 24.06 -18.98 -3.75
C GLN A 197 25.00 -18.80 -4.93
N ASN A 198 24.98 -17.61 -5.56
CA ASN A 198 25.75 -17.30 -6.76
C ASN A 198 26.39 -15.91 -6.64
N GLY A 199 27.61 -15.76 -7.14
CA GLY A 199 28.29 -14.47 -7.15
C GLY A 199 29.17 -14.27 -8.37
N THR A 200 29.23 -13.04 -8.86
CA THR A 200 30.12 -12.64 -9.97
C THR A 200 30.86 -11.37 -9.61
N GLY A 201 32.17 -11.34 -9.88
CA GLY A 201 33.00 -10.20 -9.49
C GLY A 201 34.48 -10.49 -9.61
N THR A 202 35.30 -9.51 -9.20
CA THR A 202 36.76 -9.67 -9.15
C THR A 202 37.18 -10.38 -7.87
N TYR A 203 36.58 -9.99 -6.74
CA TYR A 203 36.82 -10.59 -5.43
C TYR A 203 35.56 -11.31 -4.98
N LEU A 204 35.66 -12.63 -4.82
CA LEU A 204 34.53 -13.51 -4.56
C LEU A 204 34.68 -14.18 -3.20
N PHE A 205 33.66 -14.03 -2.35
CA PHE A 205 33.57 -14.65 -1.04
C PHE A 205 32.27 -15.44 -0.92
N LYS A 206 32.36 -16.77 -0.82
CA LYS A 206 31.19 -17.62 -0.59
C LYS A 206 30.91 -17.74 0.90
N ALA A 207 29.70 -17.41 1.33
CA ALA A 207 29.28 -17.52 2.73
C ALA A 207 29.03 -18.99 3.13
N PRO A 208 29.34 -19.40 4.37
CA PRO A 208 29.95 -18.60 5.44
C PRO A 208 31.42 -18.31 5.18
N THR A 209 31.85 -17.07 5.43
CA THR A 209 33.23 -16.59 5.24
C THR A 209 33.69 -15.84 6.48
N ASN A 210 35.00 -15.70 6.67
CA ASN A 210 35.52 -14.90 7.78
C ASN A 210 35.29 -13.41 7.49
N PRO A 211 34.55 -12.66 8.32
CA PRO A 211 34.28 -11.25 8.07
C PRO A 211 35.55 -10.41 8.01
N ASP A 212 36.61 -10.77 8.75
CA ASP A 212 37.85 -9.97 8.77
C ASP A 212 38.61 -10.03 7.44
N ASP A 213 38.52 -11.15 6.71
CA ASP A 213 39.11 -11.29 5.37
C ASP A 213 38.39 -10.39 4.36
N VAL A 214 37.06 -10.36 4.43
CA VAL A 214 36.23 -9.51 3.58
C VAL A 214 36.50 -8.03 3.87
N ILE A 215 36.54 -7.63 5.14
CA ILE A 215 36.80 -6.24 5.52
C ILE A 215 38.21 -5.80 5.10
N SER A 216 39.21 -6.68 5.22
CA SER A 216 40.58 -6.40 4.76
C SER A 216 40.64 -6.19 3.25
N CYS A 217 39.92 -7.02 2.48
CA CYS A 217 39.77 -6.85 1.04
C CYS A 217 39.08 -5.52 0.69
N ILE A 218 37.98 -5.17 1.36
CA ILE A 218 37.28 -3.91 1.15
C ILE A 218 38.19 -2.71 1.43
N LYS A 219 38.99 -2.74 2.51
CA LYS A 219 39.96 -1.68 2.82
C LYS A 219 41.04 -1.57 1.76
N GLN A 220 41.49 -2.68 1.19
CA GLN A 220 42.49 -2.69 0.13
C GLN A 220 41.97 -2.05 -1.16
N VAL A 221 40.73 -2.39 -1.56
CA VAL A 221 40.11 -1.87 -2.80
C VAL A 221 39.59 -0.43 -2.62
N TYR A 222 39.03 -0.12 -1.45
CA TYR A 222 38.41 1.17 -1.12
C TYR A 222 39.05 1.77 0.15
N PRO A 223 40.30 2.28 0.09
CA PRO A 223 41.03 2.73 1.28
C PRO A 223 40.43 3.96 1.98
N LYS A 224 39.55 4.70 1.29
CA LYS A 224 38.86 5.89 1.84
C LYS A 224 37.50 5.57 2.49
N ILE A 225 37.11 4.29 2.57
CA ILE A 225 35.82 3.91 3.16
C ILE A 225 35.80 4.20 4.66
N ASN A 226 34.64 4.64 5.17
CA ASN A 226 34.49 4.98 6.58
C ASN A 226 34.42 3.71 7.46
N GLU A 227 35.11 3.71 8.60
CA GLU A 227 35.06 2.64 9.62
C GLU A 227 33.63 2.33 10.09
N ILE A 228 32.73 3.32 10.16
CA ILE A 228 31.33 3.11 10.52
C ILE A 228 30.63 2.22 9.47
N ILE A 229 30.92 2.45 8.19
CA ILE A 229 30.35 1.68 7.08
C ILE A 229 30.91 0.26 7.10
N LEU A 230 32.19 0.08 7.41
CA LEU A 230 32.80 -1.25 7.54
C LEU A 230 32.22 -2.05 8.71
N LYS A 231 32.03 -1.42 9.87
CA LYS A 231 31.35 -2.04 11.01
C LYS A 231 29.91 -2.43 10.65
N PHE A 232 29.21 -1.57 9.91
CA PHE A 232 27.87 -1.88 9.43
C PHE A 232 27.87 -3.09 8.48
N ILE A 233 28.75 -3.11 7.47
CA ILE A 233 28.92 -4.23 6.55
C ILE A 233 29.21 -5.54 7.29
N LYS A 234 30.08 -5.50 8.31
CA LYS A 234 30.44 -6.66 9.13
C LYS A 234 29.24 -7.33 9.83
N LEU A 235 28.12 -6.62 10.02
CA LEU A 235 26.90 -7.20 10.60
C LEU A 235 26.12 -8.09 9.63
N PHE A 236 26.41 -8.03 8.32
CA PHE A 236 25.68 -8.74 7.27
C PHE A 236 26.50 -9.85 6.59
N ILE A 237 27.73 -10.07 7.04
CA ILE A 237 28.64 -11.14 6.59
C ILE A 237 28.62 -12.24 7.65
#